data_AF-A0A343UW77-F1
#
_entry.id   AF-A0A343UW77-F1
#
_cell.length_a   1.000
_cell.length_b   1.000
_cell.length_c   1.000
_cell.angle_alpha   90.00
_cell.angle_beta   90.00
_cell.angle_gamma   90.00
#
_symmetry.space_group_name_H-M   'P 1'
#
loop_
_entity.id
_entity.type
_entity.pdbx_description
1 polymer ?
#
loop_
_entity_poly.entity_id
_entity_poly.type
_entity_poly.pdbx_seq_one_letter_code
_entity_poly.pdbx_strand_id
1 'polypeptide(L)'
;MKAQVSLYMVTYMLLFNCMPETLYYFNNNDNIIKMTKMMVRLLLMYLEKSIILFRYFMTNNKQSASNFYFSSMKINKKTITKNHLNDMNEMKMSEHKPLYKRLKDDEMLGYYLAGLIEGDGHIGAKYITIAINYKDIKNAYYLKKLIGYGNIRRYSNTDKAVSLNFDSKAAMLRVFNLINGKLLGPYKHKQLIDNKYDIKFNTLIKPIANFNLWDNPWLTGFTDADGSFGVYIYKSKTMKMGYNVKIMFRIKQRYVDLLKHIQKALDGSISLFKMKSVVGGYNYSATNFNSIKNWIKYFSLYPPLHNSKYITFIKWYKVCYLFDNKLHLTKEGLDKIKSIKRNFRD
;
A
#
# COMPACT_ATOMS: atom_id res chain seq x y z
N MET A 1 -56.48 -7.14 -2.92
CA MET A 1 -55.23 -6.66 -2.29
C MET A 1 -54.08 -7.52 -2.83
N LYS A 2 -53.28 -7.02 -3.78
CA LYS A 2 -52.15 -7.78 -4.36
C LYS A 2 -50.99 -7.74 -3.35
N ALA A 3 -50.55 -8.90 -2.86
CA ALA A 3 -49.37 -9.01 -2.03
C ALA A 3 -48.13 -8.75 -2.91
N GLN A 4 -47.47 -7.60 -2.69
CA GLN A 4 -46.26 -7.24 -3.39
C GLN A 4 -45.08 -7.91 -2.67
N VAL A 5 -44.66 -9.08 -3.16
CA VAL A 5 -43.44 -9.73 -2.69
C VAL A 5 -42.26 -8.87 -3.14
N SER A 6 -41.45 -8.38 -2.19
CA SER A 6 -40.31 -7.53 -2.55
C SER A 6 -39.26 -8.34 -3.32
N LEU A 7 -38.72 -7.74 -4.37
CA LEU A 7 -37.67 -8.34 -5.21
C LEU A 7 -36.47 -8.83 -4.38
N TYR A 8 -36.22 -8.19 -3.23
CA TYR A 8 -35.18 -8.57 -2.27
C TYR A 8 -35.42 -9.94 -1.63
N MET A 9 -36.67 -10.30 -1.33
CA MET A 9 -37.00 -11.56 -0.68
C MET A 9 -36.82 -12.76 -1.64
N VAL A 10 -37.17 -12.57 -2.92
CA VAL A 10 -36.94 -13.54 -4.00
C VAL A 10 -35.43 -13.71 -4.26
N THR A 11 -34.68 -12.61 -4.24
CA THR A 11 -33.20 -12.65 -4.40
C THR A 11 -32.52 -13.36 -3.22
N TYR A 12 -33.06 -13.20 -2.00
CA TYR A 12 -32.56 -13.88 -0.80
C TYR A 12 -32.76 -15.40 -0.84
N MET A 13 -33.91 -15.87 -1.33
CA MET A 13 -34.16 -17.32 -1.46
C MET A 13 -33.37 -17.97 -2.60
N LEU A 14 -33.11 -17.25 -3.69
CA LEU A 14 -32.30 -17.75 -4.81
C LEU A 14 -30.83 -17.93 -4.42
N LEU A 15 -30.27 -17.01 -3.62
CA LEU A 15 -28.89 -17.12 -3.14
C LEU A 15 -28.67 -18.29 -2.17
N PHE A 16 -29.68 -18.63 -1.35
CA PHE A 16 -29.60 -19.76 -0.42
C PHE A 16 -29.71 -21.12 -1.13
N ASN A 17 -30.45 -21.20 -2.24
CA ASN A 17 -30.59 -22.44 -3.01
C ASN A 17 -29.43 -22.72 -3.99
N CYS A 18 -28.60 -21.71 -4.33
CA CYS A 18 -27.52 -21.87 -5.31
C CYS A 18 -26.16 -22.30 -4.73
N MET A 19 -26.05 -22.55 -3.42
CA MET A 19 -24.81 -23.04 -2.79
C MET A 19 -25.05 -24.13 -1.74
N PRO A 20 -25.50 -25.34 -2.12
CA PRO A 20 -25.71 -26.41 -1.15
C PRO A 20 -24.40 -27.05 -0.63
N GLU A 21 -23.26 -26.86 -1.32
CA GLU A 21 -22.10 -27.75 -1.15
C GLU A 21 -20.78 -27.08 -0.72
N THR A 22 -20.72 -25.78 -0.47
CA THR A 22 -19.49 -25.17 0.05
C THR A 22 -19.49 -25.07 1.58
N LEU A 23 -19.13 -26.20 2.20
CA LEU A 23 -18.47 -26.37 3.50
C LEU A 23 -19.08 -25.70 4.74
N TYR A 24 -19.87 -26.46 5.48
CA TYR A 24 -19.86 -26.40 6.94
C TYR A 24 -18.98 -27.53 7.47
N TYR A 25 -17.78 -27.21 7.94
CA TYR A 25 -17.00 -28.15 8.75
C TYR A 25 -17.40 -27.94 10.21
N PHE A 26 -18.35 -28.75 10.70
CA PHE A 26 -18.65 -28.83 12.12
C PHE A 26 -17.55 -29.63 12.81
N ASN A 27 -16.73 -28.96 13.63
CA ASN A 27 -15.85 -29.65 14.56
C ASN A 27 -16.58 -29.71 15.91
N ASN A 28 -16.95 -30.90 16.35
CA ASN A 28 -17.92 -31.13 17.43
C ASN A 28 -17.49 -30.73 18.86
N ASN A 29 -16.42 -29.95 19.04
CA ASN A 29 -15.97 -29.54 20.37
C ASN A 29 -15.84 -28.04 20.60
N ASP A 30 -16.09 -27.18 19.61
CA ASP A 30 -16.15 -25.73 19.82
C ASP A 30 -17.22 -25.11 18.92
N ASN A 31 -18.10 -24.29 19.49
CA ASN A 31 -19.15 -23.54 18.79
C ASN A 31 -18.58 -22.44 17.87
N ILE A 32 -17.70 -22.78 16.93
CA ILE A 32 -17.07 -21.85 15.98
C ILE A 32 -17.41 -22.27 14.56
N ILE A 33 -18.32 -21.53 13.92
CA ILE A 33 -18.60 -21.65 12.49
C ILE A 33 -17.45 -20.99 11.71
N LYS A 34 -16.62 -21.77 11.02
CA LYS A 34 -15.62 -21.25 10.08
C LYS A 34 -16.28 -20.90 8.74
N MET A 35 -16.59 -19.62 8.54
CA MET A 35 -17.02 -19.09 7.24
C MET A 35 -15.82 -18.82 6.33
N THR A 36 -15.96 -19.10 5.03
CA THR A 36 -14.92 -18.76 4.04
C THR A 36 -14.78 -17.24 3.90
N LYS A 37 -13.56 -16.75 3.57
CA LYS A 37 -13.27 -15.30 3.41
C LYS A 37 -14.21 -14.58 2.44
N MET A 38 -14.73 -15.28 1.44
CA MET A 38 -15.69 -14.72 0.47
C MET A 38 -17.04 -14.45 1.13
N MET A 39 -17.48 -15.35 2.00
CA MET A 39 -18.74 -15.30 2.71
C MET A 39 -18.74 -14.19 3.78
N VAL A 40 -17.61 -14.02 4.49
CA VAL A 40 -17.41 -12.88 5.43
C VAL A 40 -17.48 -11.54 4.69
N ARG A 41 -16.93 -11.48 3.47
CA ARG A 41 -16.90 -10.26 2.67
C ARG A 41 -18.27 -9.89 2.10
N LEU A 42 -19.06 -10.90 1.70
CA LEU A 42 -20.46 -10.72 1.29
C LEU A 42 -21.32 -10.28 2.47
N LEU A 43 -21.12 -10.86 3.67
CA LEU A 43 -21.83 -10.45 4.88
C LEU A 43 -21.53 -9.00 5.27
N LEU A 44 -20.26 -8.58 5.22
CA LEU A 44 -19.83 -7.20 5.50
C LEU A 44 -20.38 -6.19 4.49
N MET A 45 -20.51 -6.56 3.21
CA MET A 45 -21.13 -5.71 2.19
C MET A 45 -22.63 -5.51 2.42
N TYR A 46 -23.33 -6.49 2.99
CA TYR A 46 -24.77 -6.40 3.29
C TYR A 46 -25.06 -5.72 4.64
N LEU A 47 -24.12 -5.76 5.60
CA LEU A 47 -24.24 -5.14 6.93
C LEU A 47 -24.24 -3.60 6.91
N GLU A 48 -23.77 -2.96 5.83
CA GLU A 48 -23.82 -1.49 5.72
C GLU A 48 -25.24 -0.92 5.52
N LYS A 49 -26.27 -1.76 5.29
CA LYS A 49 -27.61 -1.26 4.91
C LYS A 49 -28.82 -1.72 5.74
N SER A 50 -28.68 -2.59 6.74
CA SER A 50 -29.84 -2.93 7.60
C SER A 50 -29.47 -3.68 8.88
N ILE A 51 -30.13 -3.30 9.99
CA ILE A 51 -30.13 -4.06 11.25
C ILE A 51 -30.91 -5.34 11.02
N ILE A 52 -30.27 -6.51 11.17
CA ILE A 52 -30.96 -7.81 11.10
C ILE A 52 -30.94 -8.44 12.50
N LEU A 53 -32.13 -8.73 13.03
CA LEU A 53 -32.36 -9.63 14.15
C LEU A 53 -32.14 -11.08 13.68
N PHE A 54 -31.19 -11.78 14.29
CA PHE A 54 -31.05 -13.23 14.09
C PHE A 54 -32.03 -13.99 14.98
N ARG A 55 -32.88 -14.84 14.39
CA ARG A 55 -33.57 -15.93 15.09
C ARG A 55 -32.73 -17.20 14.96
N TYR A 56 -32.35 -17.78 16.09
CA TYR A 56 -31.66 -19.08 16.13
C TYR A 56 -32.72 -20.17 16.32
N PHE A 57 -32.80 -21.12 15.39
CA PHE A 57 -33.62 -22.33 15.57
C PHE A 57 -32.71 -23.44 16.09
N MET A 58 -32.83 -23.77 17.38
CA MET A 58 -32.30 -25.03 17.92
C MET A 58 -33.36 -26.09 17.71
N THR A 59 -33.19 -26.97 16.72
CA THR A 59 -33.92 -28.24 16.68
C THR A 59 -33.23 -29.22 17.61
N ASN A 60 -33.55 -29.15 18.90
CA ASN A 60 -33.36 -30.27 19.80
C ASN A 60 -34.71 -30.98 19.94
N ASN A 61 -34.73 -32.25 19.56
CA ASN A 61 -35.85 -33.14 19.82
C ASN A 61 -36.13 -33.19 21.33
N LYS A 62 -37.42 -33.06 21.67
CA LYS A 62 -38.10 -33.25 22.96
C LYS A 62 -38.31 -32.03 23.86
N GLN A 63 -39.61 -31.72 23.97
CA GLN A 63 -40.39 -31.14 25.08
C GLN A 63 -40.29 -29.64 25.42
N SER A 64 -41.45 -29.01 25.23
CA SER A 64 -42.13 -27.92 25.95
C SER A 64 -41.36 -26.72 26.48
N ALA A 65 -41.78 -25.55 25.96
CA ALA A 65 -41.92 -24.25 26.62
C ALA A 65 -40.84 -23.84 27.64
N SER A 66 -39.95 -22.91 27.25
CA SER A 66 -39.63 -21.73 28.08
C SER A 66 -38.51 -20.85 27.50
N ASN A 67 -38.69 -19.54 27.73
CA ASN A 67 -37.72 -18.46 27.86
C ASN A 67 -36.87 -18.02 26.65
N PHE A 68 -37.35 -16.95 26.01
CA PHE A 68 -36.57 -16.07 25.14
C PHE A 68 -35.55 -15.26 25.97
N TYR A 69 -34.25 -15.52 25.78
CA TYR A 69 -33.20 -14.60 26.24
C TYR A 69 -32.82 -13.64 25.12
N PHE A 70 -33.09 -12.34 25.33
CA PHE A 70 -32.56 -11.26 24.50
C PHE A 70 -31.14 -10.92 24.96
N SER A 71 -30.14 -11.27 24.15
CA SER A 71 -28.78 -10.76 24.28
C SER A 71 -28.57 -9.64 23.25
N SER A 72 -28.58 -8.39 23.70
CA SER A 72 -28.16 -7.25 22.87
C SER A 72 -26.64 -7.09 22.96
N MET A 73 -25.92 -7.56 21.96
CA MET A 73 -24.46 -7.36 21.91
C MET A 73 -24.15 -5.96 21.37
N LYS A 74 -23.86 -5.00 22.25
CA LYS A 74 -23.30 -3.70 21.86
C LYS A 74 -21.85 -3.88 21.40
N ILE A 75 -21.64 -3.90 20.09
CA ILE A 75 -20.30 -3.97 19.50
C ILE A 75 -19.60 -2.62 19.69
N ASN A 76 -18.56 -2.60 20.53
CA ASN A 76 -17.79 -1.41 20.84
C ASN A 76 -16.62 -1.25 19.84
N LYS A 77 -16.52 -0.10 19.16
CA LYS A 77 -15.52 0.19 18.09
C LYS A 77 -14.06 -0.05 18.51
N LYS A 78 -13.75 0.09 19.81
CA LYS A 78 -12.41 -0.15 20.39
C LYS A 78 -11.97 -1.62 20.39
N THR A 79 -12.90 -2.57 20.34
CA THR A 79 -12.58 -4.00 20.36
C THR A 79 -12.18 -4.50 18.97
N ILE A 80 -12.76 -3.91 17.91
CA ILE A 80 -12.42 -4.21 16.51
C ILE A 80 -10.98 -3.80 16.19
N THR A 81 -10.52 -2.64 16.69
CA THR A 81 -9.15 -2.18 16.46
C THR A 81 -8.12 -3.07 17.17
N LYS A 82 -8.41 -3.54 18.40
CA LYS A 82 -7.51 -4.43 19.14
C LYS A 82 -7.38 -5.81 18.50
N ASN A 83 -8.47 -6.40 18.01
CA ASN A 83 -8.42 -7.72 17.37
C ASN A 83 -7.78 -7.64 15.96
N HIS A 84 -7.98 -6.55 15.21
CA HIS A 84 -7.25 -6.34 13.95
C HIS A 84 -5.75 -6.13 14.14
N LEU A 85 -5.31 -5.55 15.25
CA LEU A 85 -3.89 -5.38 15.57
C LEU A 85 -3.22 -6.69 15.99
N ASN A 86 -3.95 -7.58 16.67
CA ASN A 86 -3.41 -8.87 17.11
C ASN A 86 -3.30 -9.91 15.97
N ASP A 87 -4.27 -9.98 15.06
CA ASP A 87 -4.18 -10.87 13.87
C ASP A 87 -3.11 -10.43 12.84
N MET A 88 -2.68 -9.16 12.92
CA MET A 88 -1.64 -8.61 12.05
C MET A 88 -0.21 -8.98 12.48
N ASN A 89 -0.03 -9.54 13.67
CA ASN A 89 1.29 -9.90 14.21
C ASN A 89 1.80 -11.27 13.74
N GLU A 90 0.95 -12.09 13.10
CA GLU A 90 1.33 -13.42 12.57
C GLU A 90 1.13 -13.56 11.04
N MET A 91 1.36 -12.49 10.27
CA MET A 91 1.33 -12.62 8.81
C MET A 91 2.59 -13.33 8.30
N LYS A 92 2.52 -14.66 8.12
CA LYS A 92 3.51 -15.41 7.32
C LYS A 92 3.45 -14.95 5.87
N MET A 93 4.62 -14.66 5.28
CA MET A 93 4.69 -14.31 3.86
C MET A 93 4.25 -15.49 2.99
N SER A 94 3.44 -15.21 1.96
CA SER A 94 3.07 -16.19 0.95
C SER A 94 4.17 -16.33 -0.10
N GLU A 95 4.29 -17.51 -0.71
CA GLU A 95 5.12 -17.69 -1.91
C GLU A 95 4.56 -16.91 -3.10
N HIS A 96 3.23 -16.75 -3.15
CA HIS A 96 2.54 -16.03 -4.22
C HIS A 96 2.48 -14.53 -3.96
N LYS A 97 2.72 -13.76 -5.02
CA LYS A 97 2.78 -12.30 -4.99
C LYS A 97 1.44 -11.66 -4.57
N PRO A 98 1.47 -10.47 -3.94
CA PRO A 98 0.28 -9.67 -3.75
C PRO A 98 -0.38 -9.28 -5.08
N LEU A 99 -1.71 -9.35 -5.15
CA LEU A 99 -2.49 -8.97 -6.34
C LEU A 99 -2.43 -7.45 -6.57
N TYR A 100 -2.05 -7.05 -7.78
CA TYR A 100 -1.99 -5.65 -8.21
C TYR A 100 -3.37 -5.00 -8.15
N LYS A 101 -3.57 -4.00 -7.28
CA LYS A 101 -4.71 -3.09 -7.37
C LYS A 101 -4.33 -1.92 -8.26
N ARG A 102 -4.96 -1.85 -9.43
CA ARG A 102 -4.90 -0.68 -10.33
C ARG A 102 -5.39 0.56 -9.57
N LEU A 103 -4.82 1.74 -9.85
CA LEU A 103 -5.40 3.01 -9.40
C LEU A 103 -6.82 3.10 -9.97
N LYS A 104 -7.84 3.03 -9.11
CA LYS A 104 -9.23 2.82 -9.52
C LYS A 104 -10.00 4.13 -9.72
N ASP A 105 -9.55 5.19 -9.07
CA ASP A 105 -10.21 6.48 -8.99
C ASP A 105 -9.19 7.61 -8.80
N ASP A 106 -9.68 8.84 -8.92
CA ASP A 106 -8.89 10.07 -8.75
C ASP A 106 -8.34 10.24 -7.33
N GLU A 107 -8.98 9.63 -6.32
CA GLU A 107 -8.54 9.77 -4.94
C GLU A 107 -7.24 8.99 -4.72
N MET A 108 -7.22 7.72 -5.13
CA MET A 108 -6.04 6.87 -5.11
C MET A 108 -4.94 7.42 -6.03
N LEU A 109 -5.32 7.90 -7.23
CA LEU A 109 -4.38 8.57 -8.13
C LEU A 109 -3.76 9.82 -7.48
N GLY A 110 -4.57 10.61 -6.76
CA GLY A 110 -4.11 11.81 -6.07
C GLY A 110 -3.07 11.52 -4.99
N TYR A 111 -3.29 10.48 -4.17
CA TYR A 111 -2.30 10.06 -3.16
C TYR A 111 -1.00 9.59 -3.79
N TYR A 112 -1.09 8.71 -4.80
CA TYR A 112 0.09 8.23 -5.52
C TYR A 112 0.86 9.38 -6.17
N LEU A 113 0.15 10.27 -6.87
CA LEU A 113 0.74 11.41 -7.58
C LEU A 113 1.38 12.40 -6.62
N ALA A 114 0.76 12.66 -5.46
CA ALA A 114 1.35 13.50 -4.42
C ALA A 114 2.69 12.93 -3.93
N GLY A 115 2.73 11.62 -3.59
CA GLY A 115 3.98 10.98 -3.18
C GLY A 115 5.06 11.01 -4.26
N LEU A 116 4.69 10.76 -5.52
CA LEU A 116 5.63 10.83 -6.64
C LEU A 116 6.18 12.25 -6.86
N ILE A 117 5.32 13.28 -6.76
CA ILE A 117 5.72 14.69 -6.86
C ILE A 117 6.60 15.11 -5.69
N GLU A 118 6.35 14.62 -4.48
CA GLU A 118 7.17 14.93 -3.31
C GLU A 118 8.58 14.35 -3.38
N GLY A 119 8.77 13.24 -4.10
CA GLY A 119 10.09 12.72 -4.46
C GLY A 119 10.73 13.48 -5.62
N ASP A 120 10.18 13.33 -6.83
CA ASP A 120 10.83 13.72 -8.10
C ASP A 120 10.13 14.87 -8.87
N GLY A 121 9.13 15.50 -8.26
CA GLY A 121 8.34 16.56 -8.88
C GLY A 121 8.95 17.95 -8.76
N HIS A 122 8.43 18.90 -9.53
CA HIS A 122 8.62 20.33 -9.34
C HIS A 122 7.32 21.06 -9.67
N ILE A 123 6.85 21.89 -8.73
CA ILE A 123 5.67 22.73 -8.89
C ILE A 123 6.15 24.17 -9.15
N GLY A 124 6.01 24.64 -10.38
CA GLY A 124 6.39 26.00 -10.77
C GLY A 124 5.18 26.86 -11.17
N ALA A 125 5.43 28.14 -11.40
CA ALA A 125 4.41 29.09 -11.84
C ALA A 125 3.85 28.77 -13.24
N LYS A 126 4.69 28.24 -14.14
CA LYS A 126 4.34 27.99 -15.56
C LYS A 126 4.01 26.53 -15.86
N TYR A 127 4.55 25.60 -15.09
CA TYR A 127 4.33 24.16 -15.30
C TYR A 127 4.55 23.38 -14.01
N ILE A 128 3.93 22.20 -13.94
CA ILE A 128 4.32 21.14 -13.01
C ILE A 128 5.07 20.08 -13.81
N THR A 129 6.18 19.56 -13.29
CA THR A 129 6.94 18.50 -13.97
C THR A 129 7.32 17.39 -13.00
N ILE A 130 7.45 16.18 -13.51
CA ILE A 130 7.99 15.02 -12.78
C ILE A 130 9.08 14.39 -13.63
N ALA A 131 10.27 14.20 -13.05
CA ALA A 131 11.33 13.42 -13.69
C ALA A 131 11.00 11.92 -13.55
N ILE A 132 11.09 11.17 -14.65
CA ILE A 132 10.85 9.73 -14.67
C ILE A 132 12.03 9.05 -15.37
N ASN A 133 12.55 7.98 -14.79
CA ASN A 133 13.61 7.20 -15.42
C ASN A 133 13.17 6.70 -16.80
N TYR A 134 14.05 6.74 -17.79
CA TYR A 134 13.73 6.32 -19.15
C TYR A 134 13.27 4.85 -19.23
N LYS A 135 13.77 3.98 -18.34
CA LYS A 135 13.33 2.59 -18.22
C LYS A 135 11.83 2.46 -17.90
N ASP A 136 11.26 3.47 -17.26
CA ASP A 136 9.87 3.56 -16.85
C ASP A 136 9.06 4.54 -17.73
N ILE A 137 9.50 4.82 -18.95
CA ILE A 137 8.77 5.71 -19.87
C ILE A 137 7.33 5.26 -20.13
N LYS A 138 7.06 3.94 -20.13
CA LYS A 138 5.69 3.41 -20.23
C LYS A 138 4.80 3.86 -19.07
N ASN A 139 5.37 3.99 -17.88
CA ASN A 139 4.68 4.52 -16.70
C ASN A 139 4.38 6.02 -16.85
N ALA A 140 5.28 6.80 -17.46
CA ALA A 140 5.01 8.20 -17.81
C ALA A 140 3.78 8.33 -18.72
N TYR A 141 3.69 7.51 -19.78
CA TYR A 141 2.53 7.50 -20.68
C TYR A 141 1.25 7.02 -19.99
N TYR A 142 1.36 6.05 -19.08
CA TYR A 142 0.23 5.59 -18.29
C TYR A 142 -0.31 6.70 -17.37
N LEU A 143 0.56 7.43 -16.68
CA LEU A 143 0.17 8.56 -15.83
C LEU A 143 -0.45 9.69 -16.65
N LYS A 144 0.14 10.05 -17.80
CA LYS A 144 -0.46 10.99 -18.75
C LYS A 144 -1.89 10.59 -19.11
N LYS A 145 -2.13 9.30 -19.41
CA LYS A 145 -3.46 8.79 -19.74
C LYS A 145 -4.45 8.90 -18.57
N LEU A 146 -4.02 8.53 -17.36
CA LEU A 146 -4.89 8.60 -16.17
C LEU A 146 -5.24 10.04 -15.77
N ILE A 147 -4.27 10.95 -15.84
CA ILE A 147 -4.46 12.36 -15.48
C ILE A 147 -5.30 13.06 -16.55
N GLY A 148 -5.23 12.60 -17.80
CA GLY A 148 -5.92 13.19 -18.97
C GLY A 148 -5.15 14.34 -19.61
N TYR A 149 -3.98 14.68 -19.06
CA TYR A 149 -3.13 15.78 -19.51
C TYR A 149 -1.65 15.40 -19.46
N GLY A 150 -0.83 16.21 -20.11
CA GLY A 150 0.63 16.20 -19.93
C GLY A 150 1.41 15.89 -21.20
N ASN A 151 2.67 16.30 -21.22
CA ASN A 151 3.59 16.16 -22.33
C ASN A 151 4.88 15.49 -21.85
N ILE A 152 5.31 14.43 -22.54
CA ILE A 152 6.55 13.73 -22.21
C ILE A 152 7.66 14.29 -23.09
N ARG A 153 8.70 14.84 -22.46
CA ARG A 153 9.86 15.44 -23.16
C ARG A 153 11.16 14.78 -22.70
N ARG A 154 12.08 14.56 -23.62
CA ARG A 154 13.44 14.10 -23.27
C ARG A 154 14.24 15.26 -22.68
N TYR A 155 15.12 14.96 -21.73
CA TYR A 155 16.11 15.95 -21.28
C TYR A 155 17.20 16.11 -22.35
N SER A 156 17.71 17.32 -22.54
CA SER A 156 18.79 17.60 -23.51
C SER A 156 20.15 17.09 -23.02
N ASN A 157 20.36 17.05 -21.71
CA ASN A 157 21.63 16.74 -21.07
C ASN A 157 21.74 15.29 -20.56
N THR A 158 20.69 14.47 -20.70
CA THR A 158 20.73 13.06 -20.30
C THR A 158 19.70 12.23 -21.06
N ASP A 159 20.06 11.00 -21.38
CA ASP A 159 19.21 9.95 -21.94
C ASP A 159 18.57 9.06 -20.85
N LYS A 160 18.94 9.25 -19.58
CA LYS A 160 18.54 8.37 -18.47
C LYS A 160 17.14 8.68 -17.93
N ALA A 161 16.57 9.83 -18.29
CA ALA A 161 15.28 10.28 -17.79
C ALA A 161 14.47 11.02 -18.86
N VAL A 162 13.17 11.10 -18.63
CA VAL A 162 12.21 11.96 -19.34
C VAL A 162 11.48 12.82 -18.34
N SER A 163 10.93 13.94 -18.79
CA SER A 163 10.06 14.80 -18.00
C SER A 163 8.60 14.61 -18.43
N LEU A 164 7.72 14.34 -17.47
CA LEU A 164 6.27 14.45 -17.65
C LEU A 164 5.84 15.84 -17.21
N ASN A 165 5.46 16.68 -18.17
CA ASN A 165 5.19 18.11 -17.98
C ASN A 165 3.70 18.42 -18.09
N PHE A 166 3.20 19.29 -17.22
CA PHE A 166 1.85 19.84 -17.23
C PHE A 166 1.96 21.36 -17.32
N ASP A 167 1.87 21.89 -18.54
CA ASP A 167 2.17 23.29 -18.90
C ASP A 167 0.92 24.13 -19.20
N SER A 168 -0.18 23.52 -19.63
CA SER A 168 -1.44 24.24 -19.82
C SER A 168 -2.14 24.55 -18.49
N LYS A 169 -2.93 25.64 -18.46
CA LYS A 169 -3.73 26.03 -17.27
C LYS A 169 -4.63 24.89 -16.79
N ALA A 170 -5.28 24.18 -17.72
CA ALA A 170 -6.14 23.04 -17.41
C ALA A 170 -5.36 21.84 -16.85
N ALA A 171 -4.19 21.53 -17.41
CA ALA A 171 -3.32 20.46 -16.91
C ALA A 171 -2.81 20.74 -15.50
N MET A 172 -2.35 21.96 -15.25
CA MET A 172 -1.89 22.39 -13.93
C MET A 172 -3.02 22.37 -12.90
N LEU A 173 -4.21 22.85 -13.25
CA LEU A 173 -5.40 22.79 -12.38
C LEU A 173 -5.78 21.35 -12.04
N ARG A 174 -5.77 20.45 -13.03
CA ARG A 174 -6.05 19.02 -12.82
C ARG A 174 -5.08 18.40 -11.81
N VAL A 175 -3.78 18.62 -11.99
CA VAL A 175 -2.76 18.09 -11.06
C VAL A 175 -2.89 18.73 -9.69
N PHE A 176 -3.09 20.05 -9.60
CA PHE A 176 -3.32 20.74 -8.34
C PHE A 176 -4.49 20.15 -7.58
N ASN A 177 -5.65 19.97 -8.22
CA ASN A 177 -6.84 19.37 -7.59
C ASN A 177 -6.60 17.94 -7.09
N LEU A 178 -5.83 17.13 -7.82
CA LEU A 178 -5.49 15.77 -7.40
C LEU A 178 -4.66 15.74 -6.11
N ILE A 179 -3.67 16.63 -5.99
CA ILE A 179 -2.69 16.63 -4.88
C ILE A 179 -3.06 17.56 -3.72
N ASN A 180 -4.01 18.49 -3.90
CA ASN A 180 -4.35 19.48 -2.89
C ASN A 180 -4.93 18.80 -1.64
N GLY A 181 -4.25 18.99 -0.49
CA GLY A 181 -4.56 18.30 0.77
C GLY A 181 -3.96 16.89 0.89
N LYS A 182 -3.03 16.51 0.00
CA LYS A 182 -2.33 15.21 0.01
C LYS A 182 -0.81 15.33 0.07
N LEU A 183 -0.27 16.54 0.23
CA LEU A 183 1.18 16.79 0.43
C LEU A 183 1.53 16.70 1.92
N LEU A 184 2.45 15.81 2.28
CA LEU A 184 2.89 15.60 3.67
C LEU A 184 4.05 16.51 4.08
N GLY A 185 4.88 16.90 3.11
CA GLY A 185 6.10 17.67 3.33
C GLY A 185 5.91 19.17 3.05
N PRO A 186 6.65 20.03 3.77
CA PRO A 186 6.52 21.47 3.60
C PRO A 186 7.08 21.97 2.27
N TYR A 187 8.01 21.24 1.64
CA TYR A 187 8.74 21.75 0.47
C TYR A 187 7.85 21.94 -0.77
N LYS A 188 7.09 20.91 -1.17
CA LYS A 188 6.16 21.03 -2.32
C LYS A 188 4.92 21.85 -1.97
N HIS A 189 4.47 21.80 -0.72
CA HIS A 189 3.40 22.66 -0.23
C HIS A 189 3.76 24.14 -0.37
N LYS A 190 4.97 24.52 0.06
CA LYS A 190 5.52 25.87 -0.12
C LYS A 190 5.60 26.27 -1.60
N GLN A 191 5.94 25.36 -2.50
CA GLN A 191 5.91 25.66 -3.94
C GLN A 191 4.51 26.05 -4.44
N LEU A 192 3.43 25.47 -3.91
CA LEU A 192 2.07 25.92 -4.26
C LEU A 192 1.80 27.36 -3.79
N ILE A 193 2.21 27.69 -2.55
CA ILE A 193 2.05 29.00 -1.94
C ILE A 193 2.88 30.06 -2.69
N ASP A 194 4.17 29.82 -2.86
CA ASP A 194 5.11 30.77 -3.48
C ASP A 194 4.71 31.09 -4.93
N ASN A 195 4.09 30.13 -5.62
CA ASN A 195 3.57 30.30 -6.98
C ASN A 195 2.08 30.71 -7.03
N LYS A 196 1.47 31.10 -5.90
CA LYS A 196 0.11 31.67 -5.78
C LYS A 196 -0.98 30.83 -6.44
N TYR A 197 -0.95 29.51 -6.22
CA TYR A 197 -1.90 28.58 -6.85
C TYR A 197 -3.36 28.84 -6.43
N ASP A 198 -3.57 29.32 -5.21
CA ASP A 198 -4.86 29.75 -4.69
C ASP A 198 -5.49 30.85 -5.54
N ILE A 199 -4.73 31.91 -5.83
CA ILE A 199 -5.16 33.03 -6.67
C ILE A 199 -5.28 32.58 -8.13
N LYS A 200 -4.28 31.86 -8.64
CA LYS A 200 -4.21 31.43 -10.04
C LYS A 200 -5.41 30.57 -10.47
N PHE A 201 -5.92 29.76 -9.54
CA PHE A 201 -6.98 28.78 -9.80
C PHE A 201 -8.27 29.04 -9.01
N ASN A 202 -8.34 30.13 -8.24
CA ASN A 202 -9.47 30.45 -7.37
C ASN A 202 -9.89 29.25 -6.50
N THR A 203 -8.92 28.60 -5.87
CA THR A 203 -9.12 27.36 -5.10
C THR A 203 -8.16 27.33 -3.92
N LEU A 204 -8.68 27.27 -2.70
CA LEU A 204 -7.88 27.28 -1.47
C LEU A 204 -6.80 26.18 -1.49
N ILE A 205 -5.55 26.54 -1.20
CA ILE A 205 -4.49 25.58 -0.90
C ILE A 205 -4.76 24.99 0.48
N LYS A 206 -5.08 23.69 0.53
CA LYS A 206 -5.32 22.97 1.78
C LYS A 206 -4.04 22.91 2.61
N PRO A 207 -4.15 22.81 3.95
CA PRO A 207 -2.97 22.68 4.81
C PRO A 207 -2.16 21.42 4.47
N ILE A 208 -0.92 21.37 4.96
CA ILE A 208 -0.09 20.17 4.94
C ILE A 208 -0.90 19.01 5.52
N ALA A 209 -0.88 17.89 4.82
CA ALA A 209 -1.73 16.76 5.12
C ALA A 209 -1.26 16.01 6.37
N ASN A 210 -2.19 15.36 7.07
CA ASN A 210 -1.90 14.50 8.22
C ASN A 210 -2.76 13.23 8.15
N PHE A 211 -2.56 12.45 7.10
CA PHE A 211 -3.25 11.16 6.91
C PHE A 211 -2.40 9.98 7.38
N ASN A 212 -3.05 8.84 7.60
CA ASN A 212 -2.38 7.59 7.89
C ASN A 212 -1.74 7.00 6.62
N LEU A 213 -0.42 6.81 6.63
CA LEU A 213 0.36 6.28 5.50
C LEU A 213 -0.07 4.86 5.08
N TRP A 214 -0.69 4.08 5.97
CA TRP A 214 -1.11 2.71 5.69
C TRP A 214 -2.35 2.59 4.80
N ASP A 215 -3.10 3.68 4.62
CA ASP A 215 -4.45 3.63 4.04
C ASP A 215 -4.50 4.04 2.56
N ASN A 216 -3.37 4.44 1.97
CA ASN A 216 -3.33 4.99 0.62
C ASN A 216 -1.97 4.77 -0.09
N PRO A 217 -1.88 4.96 -1.43
CA PRO A 217 -0.68 4.70 -2.22
C PRO A 217 0.36 5.84 -2.22
N TRP A 218 0.35 6.79 -1.27
CA TRP A 218 1.33 7.88 -1.23
C TRP A 218 2.78 7.36 -1.14
N LEU A 219 3.05 6.38 -0.27
CA LEU A 219 4.40 5.80 -0.17
C LEU A 219 4.79 5.01 -1.42
N THR A 220 3.82 4.46 -2.16
CA THR A 220 4.09 3.85 -3.46
C THR A 220 4.65 4.88 -4.43
N GLY A 221 4.03 6.04 -4.55
CA GLY A 221 4.52 7.14 -5.39
C GLY A 221 5.89 7.63 -4.93
N PHE A 222 6.06 7.84 -3.63
CA PHE A 222 7.33 8.28 -3.07
C PHE A 222 8.47 7.25 -3.24
N THR A 223 8.14 5.95 -3.18
CA THR A 223 9.08 4.84 -3.44
C THR A 223 9.43 4.74 -4.93
N ASP A 224 8.48 4.97 -5.82
CA ASP A 224 8.69 4.96 -7.27
C ASP A 224 9.64 6.08 -7.72
N ALA A 225 9.70 7.19 -6.97
CA ALA A 225 10.69 8.26 -7.12
C ALA A 225 12.04 7.87 -6.50
N ASP A 226 12.13 7.80 -5.17
CA ASP A 226 13.41 7.76 -4.43
C ASP A 226 13.68 6.48 -3.64
N GLY A 227 12.76 5.52 -3.68
CA GLY A 227 12.86 4.27 -2.93
C GLY A 227 13.91 3.33 -3.52
N SER A 228 14.66 2.66 -2.65
CA SER A 228 15.66 1.67 -3.05
C SER A 228 15.59 0.37 -2.26
N PHE A 229 15.56 -0.74 -2.98
CA PHE A 229 15.58 -2.09 -2.43
C PHE A 229 17.01 -2.64 -2.45
N GLY A 230 17.40 -3.29 -1.36
CA GLY A 230 18.75 -3.83 -1.18
C GLY A 230 18.75 -5.28 -0.70
N VAL A 231 19.58 -6.09 -1.36
CA VAL A 231 19.98 -7.42 -0.90
C VAL A 231 21.50 -7.46 -0.92
N TYR A 232 22.12 -7.81 0.20
CA TYR A 232 23.57 -7.90 0.33
C TYR A 232 23.94 -9.26 0.92
N ILE A 233 25.05 -9.82 0.42
CA ILE A 233 25.59 -11.10 0.88
C ILE A 233 27.05 -10.85 1.23
N TYR A 234 27.41 -11.08 2.48
CA TYR A 234 28.77 -10.88 3.00
C TYR A 234 29.34 -12.20 3.47
N LYS A 235 30.65 -12.41 3.32
CA LYS A 235 31.33 -13.51 4.00
C LYS A 235 31.25 -13.28 5.51
N SER A 236 30.98 -14.32 6.27
CA SER A 236 30.93 -14.28 7.73
C SER A 236 31.57 -15.52 8.32
N LYS A 237 32.51 -15.34 9.25
CA LYS A 237 33.14 -16.43 9.99
C LYS A 237 32.23 -17.03 11.06
N THR A 238 31.21 -16.28 11.51
CA THR A 238 30.32 -16.70 12.60
C THR A 238 29.09 -17.46 12.11
N MET A 239 28.77 -17.40 10.81
CA MET A 239 27.63 -18.10 10.23
C MET A 239 28.04 -19.50 9.78
N LYS A 240 27.22 -20.52 10.09
CA LYS A 240 27.48 -21.93 9.74
C LYS A 240 27.81 -22.15 8.26
N MET A 241 27.20 -21.35 7.37
CA MET A 241 27.38 -21.45 5.93
C MET A 241 28.44 -20.50 5.37
N GLY A 242 29.14 -19.75 6.21
CA GLY A 242 30.18 -18.81 5.80
C GLY A 242 29.65 -17.50 5.21
N TYR A 243 28.33 -17.26 5.19
CA TYR A 243 27.72 -16.06 4.61
C TYR A 243 26.63 -15.48 5.50
N ASN A 244 26.54 -14.15 5.54
CA ASN A 244 25.45 -13.39 6.14
C ASN A 244 24.67 -12.66 5.04
N VAL A 245 23.33 -12.74 5.07
CA VAL A 245 22.43 -12.06 4.13
C VAL A 245 21.76 -10.88 4.84
N LYS A 246 21.89 -9.68 4.26
CA LYS A 246 21.22 -8.47 4.75
C LYS A 246 20.21 -7.99 3.73
N ILE A 247 18.96 -7.84 4.19
CA ILE A 247 17.86 -7.26 3.43
C ILE A 247 17.67 -5.83 3.91
N MET A 248 17.36 -4.93 2.99
CA MET A 248 17.19 -3.54 3.34
C MET A 248 16.28 -2.80 2.35
N PHE A 249 15.61 -1.77 2.86
CA PHE A 249 14.94 -0.75 2.07
C PHE A 249 15.45 0.64 2.51
N ARG A 250 15.67 1.54 1.56
CA ARG A 250 16.21 2.90 1.81
C ARG A 250 15.44 3.95 1.03
N ILE A 251 15.40 5.15 1.59
CA ILE A 251 14.98 6.37 0.89
C ILE A 251 15.98 7.47 1.26
N LYS A 252 16.52 8.16 0.27
CA LYS A 252 17.39 9.33 0.48
C LYS A 252 16.61 10.59 0.18
N GLN A 253 16.76 11.59 1.03
CA GLN A 253 16.12 12.89 0.86
C GLN A 253 17.03 14.01 1.36
N ARG A 254 16.84 15.20 0.80
CA ARG A 254 17.54 16.40 1.26
C ARG A 254 17.03 16.87 2.62
N TYR A 255 15.72 16.77 2.84
CA TYR A 255 15.04 17.21 4.06
C TYR A 255 14.52 16.01 4.85
N VAL A 256 14.45 16.14 6.17
CA VAL A 256 14.15 15.02 7.07
C VAL A 256 12.65 14.83 7.30
N ASP A 257 11.81 15.83 6.99
CA ASP A 257 10.41 15.88 7.41
C ASP A 257 9.60 14.68 6.94
N LEU A 258 9.64 14.37 5.63
CA LEU A 258 8.97 13.21 5.06
C LEU A 258 9.52 11.89 5.64
N LEU A 259 10.82 11.80 5.87
CA LEU A 259 11.44 10.59 6.43
C LEU A 259 10.96 10.33 7.87
N LYS A 260 10.69 11.38 8.67
CA LYS A 260 10.12 11.23 10.03
C LYS A 260 8.71 10.66 9.99
N HIS A 261 7.88 11.07 9.04
CA HIS A 261 6.55 10.46 8.85
C HIS A 261 6.66 8.96 8.53
N ILE A 262 7.60 8.60 7.66
CA ILE A 262 7.86 7.21 7.28
C ILE A 262 8.37 6.39 8.48
N GLN A 263 9.36 6.90 9.21
CA GLN A 263 9.90 6.25 10.41
C GLN A 263 8.81 6.00 11.45
N LYS A 264 7.96 7.00 11.70
CA LYS A 264 6.85 6.88 12.65
C LYS A 264 5.83 5.80 12.23
N ALA A 265 5.56 5.67 10.93
CA ALA A 265 4.54 4.74 10.44
C ALA A 265 5.03 3.30 10.25
N LEU A 266 6.29 3.12 9.82
CA LEU A 266 6.83 1.84 9.34
C LEU A 266 8.00 1.31 10.16
N ASP A 267 8.41 2.01 11.22
CA ASP A 267 9.65 1.78 11.97
C ASP A 267 10.91 2.01 11.09
N GLY A 268 12.11 1.81 11.65
CA GLY A 268 13.39 1.98 10.97
C GLY A 268 14.22 3.13 11.53
N SER A 269 15.32 3.43 10.85
CA SER A 269 16.31 4.41 11.32
C SER A 269 16.55 5.50 10.29
N ILE A 270 16.72 6.74 10.76
CA ILE A 270 17.18 7.86 9.95
C ILE A 270 18.63 8.16 10.31
N SER A 271 19.49 8.23 9.30
CA SER A 271 20.90 8.60 9.45
C SER A 271 21.26 9.74 8.49
N LEU A 272 22.24 10.56 8.86
CA LEU A 272 22.85 11.51 7.94
C LEU A 272 23.78 10.78 6.96
N PHE A 273 23.86 11.25 5.72
CA PHE A 273 24.94 10.86 4.82
C PHE A 273 25.73 12.10 4.39
N LYS A 274 27.04 11.92 4.24
CA LYS A 274 27.94 12.98 3.78
C LYS A 274 28.14 12.87 2.28
N MET A 275 28.21 14.01 1.60
CA MET A 275 28.65 14.12 0.21
C MET A 275 29.83 15.08 0.18
N LYS A 276 31.01 14.58 -0.23
CA LYS A 276 32.26 15.35 -0.25
C LYS A 276 32.52 16.12 1.06
N SER A 277 32.42 15.43 2.19
CA SER A 277 32.63 15.96 3.55
C SER A 277 31.60 16.96 4.09
N VAL A 278 30.58 17.36 3.32
CA VAL A 278 29.44 18.17 3.77
C VAL A 278 28.22 17.27 4.01
N VAL A 279 27.29 17.66 4.90
CA VAL A 279 26.00 16.97 5.06
C VAL A 279 25.27 17.00 3.71
N GLY A 280 25.15 15.84 3.06
CA GLY A 280 24.52 15.69 1.75
C GLY A 280 23.01 15.50 1.84
N GLY A 281 22.51 15.06 3.00
CA GLY A 281 21.10 14.87 3.29
C GLY A 281 20.88 13.78 4.33
N TYR A 282 19.67 13.23 4.31
CA TYR A 282 19.20 12.20 5.21
C TYR A 282 18.91 10.91 4.45
N ASN A 283 19.09 9.79 5.12
CA ASN A 283 18.83 8.46 4.60
C ASN A 283 17.97 7.71 5.62
N TYR A 284 16.74 7.42 5.25
CA TYR A 284 15.91 6.45 5.95
C TYR A 284 16.36 5.03 5.58
N SER A 285 16.37 4.13 6.55
CA SER A 285 16.74 2.72 6.36
C SER A 285 15.89 1.80 7.21
N ALA A 286 15.19 0.87 6.56
CA ALA A 286 14.65 -0.33 7.17
C ALA A 286 15.69 -1.45 6.97
N THR A 287 16.27 -1.96 8.07
CA THR A 287 17.32 -2.99 8.03
C THR A 287 17.07 -4.15 9.00
N ASN A 288 16.32 -3.91 10.08
CA ASN A 288 15.83 -4.98 10.93
C ASN A 288 14.62 -5.64 10.25
N PHE A 289 14.40 -6.93 10.51
CA PHE A 289 13.38 -7.67 9.76
C PHE A 289 11.94 -7.24 10.08
N ASN A 290 11.68 -6.66 11.27
CA ASN A 290 10.35 -6.13 11.62
C ASN A 290 9.98 -4.91 10.75
N SER A 291 10.89 -3.94 10.62
CA SER A 291 10.72 -2.80 9.71
C SER A 291 10.56 -3.25 8.25
N ILE A 292 11.27 -4.32 7.84
CA ILE A 292 11.09 -4.92 6.51
C ILE A 292 9.70 -5.54 6.33
N LYS A 293 9.18 -6.26 7.34
CA LYS A 293 7.81 -6.80 7.33
C LYS A 293 6.77 -5.71 7.18
N ASN A 294 6.96 -4.56 7.83
CA ASN A 294 6.05 -3.41 7.69
C ASN A 294 5.99 -2.91 6.24
N TRP A 295 7.14 -2.76 5.58
CA TRP A 295 7.20 -2.40 4.16
C TRP A 295 6.53 -3.43 3.25
N ILE A 296 6.78 -4.73 3.50
CA ILE A 296 6.16 -5.81 2.74
C ILE A 296 4.64 -5.77 2.89
N LYS A 297 4.14 -5.56 4.10
CA LYS A 297 2.71 -5.44 4.40
C LYS A 297 2.09 -4.25 3.66
N TYR A 298 2.76 -3.10 3.66
CA TYR A 298 2.32 -1.93 2.91
C TYR A 298 2.28 -2.22 1.39
N PHE A 299 3.38 -2.71 0.81
CA PHE A 299 3.46 -3.01 -0.62
C PHE A 299 2.57 -4.18 -1.05
N SER A 300 2.08 -4.99 -0.10
CA SER A 300 1.06 -6.01 -0.39
C SER A 300 -0.31 -5.40 -0.70
N LEU A 301 -0.58 -4.18 -0.20
CA LEU A 301 -1.78 -3.41 -0.51
C LEU A 301 -1.53 -2.44 -1.68
N TYR A 302 -0.36 -1.81 -1.68
CA TYR A 302 0.01 -0.74 -2.62
C TYR A 302 1.42 -0.97 -3.21
N PRO A 303 1.60 -1.94 -4.14
CA PRO A 303 2.91 -2.25 -4.70
C PRO A 303 3.45 -1.11 -5.58
N PRO A 304 4.78 -0.97 -5.75
CA PRO A 304 5.39 -0.04 -6.70
C PRO A 304 4.73 -0.11 -8.08
N LEU A 305 4.48 1.04 -8.71
CA LEU A 305 3.80 1.08 -10.01
C LEU A 305 4.79 1.22 -11.16
N HIS A 306 5.97 1.83 -10.94
CA HIS A 306 7.04 1.86 -11.93
C HIS A 306 7.51 0.45 -12.25
N ASN A 307 7.55 0.07 -13.54
CA ASN A 307 7.79 -1.31 -13.95
C ASN A 307 9.15 -1.84 -13.48
N SER A 308 10.19 -1.01 -13.60
CA SER A 308 11.54 -1.36 -13.15
C SER A 308 11.57 -1.60 -11.63
N LYS A 309 10.97 -0.68 -10.87
CA LYS A 309 10.87 -0.72 -9.40
C LYS A 309 10.05 -1.91 -8.93
N TYR A 310 8.93 -2.20 -9.59
CA TYR A 310 8.08 -3.36 -9.32
C TYR A 310 8.83 -4.68 -9.52
N ILE A 311 9.58 -4.83 -10.62
CA ILE A 311 10.40 -6.03 -10.87
C ILE A 311 11.44 -6.21 -9.75
N THR A 312 12.09 -5.14 -9.33
CA THR A 312 13.05 -5.18 -8.21
C THR A 312 12.35 -5.54 -6.90
N PHE A 313 11.19 -4.96 -6.61
CA PHE A 313 10.37 -5.30 -5.44
C PHE A 313 9.99 -6.78 -5.42
N ILE A 314 9.57 -7.37 -6.55
CA ILE A 314 9.21 -8.79 -6.59
C ILE A 314 10.42 -9.69 -6.29
N LYS A 315 11.60 -9.36 -6.81
CA LYS A 315 12.84 -10.08 -6.46
C LYS A 315 13.16 -9.93 -4.97
N TRP A 316 12.99 -8.73 -4.44
CA TRP A 316 13.24 -8.41 -3.04
C TRP A 316 12.26 -9.15 -2.11
N TYR A 317 10.98 -9.18 -2.45
CA TYR A 317 9.92 -9.92 -1.76
C TYR A 317 10.26 -11.41 -1.68
N LYS A 318 10.74 -12.03 -2.76
CA LYS A 318 11.17 -13.44 -2.75
C LYS A 318 12.30 -13.69 -1.76
N VAL A 319 13.28 -12.79 -1.69
CA VAL A 319 14.36 -12.89 -0.69
C VAL A 319 13.81 -12.73 0.73
N CYS A 320 12.88 -11.81 0.95
CA CYS A 320 12.21 -11.64 2.24
C CYS A 320 11.41 -12.88 2.65
N TYR A 321 10.72 -13.53 1.71
CA TYR A 321 10.01 -14.79 1.94
C TYR A 321 10.97 -15.91 2.40
N LEU A 322 12.12 -16.06 1.74
CA LEU A 322 13.17 -17.01 2.16
C LEU A 322 13.74 -16.67 3.54
N PHE A 323 13.73 -15.38 3.90
CA PHE A 323 14.18 -14.92 5.21
C PHE A 323 13.17 -15.25 6.30
N ASP A 324 11.88 -14.96 6.07
CA ASP A 324 10.77 -15.21 7.00
C ASP A 324 10.63 -16.70 7.35
N ASN A 325 10.86 -17.57 6.35
CA ASN A 325 10.81 -19.03 6.51
C ASN A 325 12.13 -19.66 6.96
N LYS A 326 13.14 -18.85 7.34
CA LYS A 326 14.49 -19.32 7.74
C LYS A 326 15.24 -20.15 6.68
N LEU A 327 14.75 -20.21 5.44
CA LEU A 327 15.35 -20.97 4.33
C LEU A 327 16.72 -20.41 3.91
N HIS A 328 16.97 -19.13 4.15
CA HIS A 328 18.29 -18.49 3.95
C HIS A 328 19.43 -19.14 4.77
N LEU A 329 19.10 -19.93 5.80
CA LEU A 329 20.04 -20.72 6.62
C LEU A 329 20.34 -22.11 6.03
N THR A 330 19.80 -22.42 4.86
CA THR A 330 20.04 -23.67 4.12
C THR A 330 20.87 -23.39 2.87
N LYS A 331 21.69 -24.37 2.44
CA LYS A 331 22.50 -24.26 1.21
C LYS A 331 21.64 -23.90 0.00
N GLU A 332 20.54 -24.62 -0.19
CA GLU A 332 19.61 -24.39 -1.29
C GLU A 332 19.02 -22.97 -1.25
N GLY A 333 18.56 -22.50 -0.09
CA GLY A 333 18.01 -21.16 0.06
C GLY A 333 19.04 -20.06 -0.17
N LEU A 334 20.27 -20.22 0.31
CA LEU A 334 21.36 -19.26 0.02
C LEU A 334 21.70 -19.23 -1.47
N ASP A 335 21.77 -20.38 -2.14
CA ASP A 335 22.07 -20.43 -3.56
C ASP A 335 20.94 -19.80 -4.40
N LYS A 336 19.68 -19.97 -3.99
CA LYS A 336 18.54 -19.20 -4.55
C LYS A 336 18.72 -17.69 -4.36
N ILE A 337 19.11 -17.22 -3.18
CA ILE A 337 19.35 -15.79 -2.90
C ILE A 337 20.50 -15.25 -3.76
N LYS A 338 21.61 -15.99 -3.91
CA LYS A 338 22.73 -15.62 -4.78
C LYS A 338 22.27 -15.50 -6.24
N SER A 339 21.48 -16.44 -6.72
CA SER A 339 20.90 -16.41 -8.08
C SER A 339 20.04 -15.16 -8.30
N ILE A 340 19.13 -14.85 -7.36
CA ILE A 340 18.32 -13.62 -7.41
C ILE A 340 19.22 -12.39 -7.41
N LYS A 341 20.26 -12.35 -6.55
CA LYS A 341 21.17 -11.21 -6.41
C LYS A 341 21.95 -10.89 -7.68
N ARG A 342 22.33 -11.90 -8.48
CA ARG A 342 23.04 -11.70 -9.76
C ARG A 342 22.26 -10.80 -10.72
N ASN A 343 20.93 -10.91 -10.71
CA ASN A 343 20.02 -10.12 -11.53
C ASN A 343 19.28 -9.03 -10.74
N PHE A 344 19.78 -8.70 -9.54
CA PHE A 344 19.21 -7.67 -8.67
C PHE A 344 19.95 -6.35 -8.91
N ARG A 345 19.45 -5.57 -9.87
CA ARG A 345 19.85 -4.19 -10.12
C ARG A 345 18.63 -3.32 -9.82
N ASP A 346 18.77 -2.46 -8.83
CA ASP A 346 17.84 -1.38 -8.55
C ASP A 346 18.36 -0.08 -9.18
#